data_AF-A0AAE1A5L6-F1
#
_entry.id   AF-A0AAE1A5L6-F1
#
_cell.length_a   1.000
_cell.length_b   1.000
_cell.length_c   1.000
_cell.angle_alpha   90.00
_cell.angle_beta   90.00
_cell.angle_gamma   90.00
#
_symmetry.space_group_name_H-M   'P 1'
#
loop_
_entity.id
_entity.type
_entity.pdbx_description
1 polymer ?
#
loop_
_entity_poly.entity_id
_entity_poly.type
_entity_poly.pdbx_seq_one_letter_code
_entity_poly.pdbx_strand_id
1 'polypeptide(L)'
;MVSPTESRPQKRGFCLSLCGDVNNVTCPSGYECQSNGCGHQCYRTTFQQPLGCPMLKCSYNCPLGFVRDENGCEGCECDSSRLQNY
;
A
#
# COMPACT_ATOMS: atom_id res chain seq x y z
N MET A 1 -52.00 -10.97 -1.93
CA MET A 1 -50.84 -11.86 -2.04
C MET A 1 -49.74 -11.11 -2.79
N VAL A 2 -48.91 -10.37 -2.04
CA VAL A 2 -47.78 -9.64 -2.64
C VAL A 2 -46.58 -10.59 -2.59
N SER A 3 -46.06 -10.94 -3.76
CA SER A 3 -44.87 -11.77 -3.91
C SER A 3 -43.70 -11.06 -3.23
N PRO A 4 -42.85 -11.75 -2.45
CA PRO A 4 -41.60 -11.17 -2.02
C PRO A 4 -40.74 -10.98 -3.27
N THR A 5 -40.63 -9.74 -3.73
CA THR A 5 -39.62 -9.34 -4.70
C THR A 5 -38.27 -9.62 -4.05
N GLU A 6 -37.72 -10.79 -4.31
CA GLU A 6 -36.37 -11.16 -3.93
C GLU A 6 -35.47 -10.14 -4.63
N SER A 7 -35.03 -9.16 -3.84
CA SER A 7 -34.11 -8.13 -4.29
C SER A 7 -32.87 -8.86 -4.76
N ARG A 8 -32.70 -8.90 -6.10
CA ARG A 8 -31.47 -9.31 -6.79
C ARG A 8 -30.29 -9.00 -5.87
N PRO A 9 -29.48 -9.98 -5.43
CA PRO A 9 -28.38 -9.68 -4.55
C PRO A 9 -27.52 -8.66 -5.28
N GLN A 10 -27.54 -7.42 -4.78
CA GLN A 10 -26.70 -6.35 -5.29
C GLN A 10 -25.30 -6.94 -5.21
N LYS A 11 -24.64 -7.13 -6.36
CA LYS A 11 -23.23 -7.53 -6.43
C LYS A 11 -22.40 -6.41 -5.80
N ARG A 12 -22.47 -6.28 -4.48
CA ARG A 12 -21.47 -5.61 -3.67
C ARG A 12 -20.31 -6.59 -3.65
N GLY A 13 -19.20 -6.21 -4.28
CA GLY A 13 -17.96 -6.96 -4.12
C GLY A 13 -17.68 -7.14 -2.63
N PHE A 14 -17.09 -8.27 -2.25
CA PHE A 14 -16.66 -8.46 -0.87
C PHE A 14 -15.47 -7.55 -0.60
N CYS A 15 -15.61 -6.70 0.41
CA CYS A 15 -14.46 -5.99 0.95
C CYS A 15 -13.48 -7.01 1.54
N LEU A 16 -12.22 -6.96 1.08
CA LEU A 16 -11.19 -7.89 1.53
C LEU A 16 -10.37 -7.25 2.65
N SER A 17 -10.53 -7.76 3.87
CA SER A 17 -9.77 -7.30 5.04
C SER A 17 -8.74 -8.34 5.44
N LEU A 18 -7.50 -8.14 5.00
CA LEU A 18 -6.36 -9.03 5.22
C LEU A 18 -5.59 -8.72 6.51
N CYS A 19 -5.85 -7.58 7.14
CA CYS A 19 -5.23 -7.15 8.39
C CYS A 19 -6.22 -6.35 9.26
N GLY A 20 -5.90 -6.19 10.54
CA GLY A 20 -6.68 -5.39 11.50
C GLY A 20 -7.59 -6.22 12.42
N ASP A 21 -8.35 -5.53 13.27
CA ASP A 21 -9.13 -6.12 14.37
C ASP A 21 -10.22 -7.11 13.91
N VAL A 22 -10.69 -6.94 12.66
CA VAL A 22 -11.71 -7.79 12.06
C VAL A 22 -11.27 -9.24 11.88
N ASN A 23 -9.99 -9.47 11.65
CA ASN A 23 -9.44 -10.83 11.50
C ASN A 23 -8.26 -11.09 12.45
N ASN A 24 -7.94 -10.15 13.36
CA ASN A 24 -6.81 -10.22 14.30
C ASN A 24 -5.46 -10.52 13.62
N VAL A 25 -5.31 -10.08 12.36
CA VAL A 25 -4.07 -10.27 11.60
C VAL A 25 -3.23 -8.99 11.72
N THR A 26 -2.09 -9.14 12.39
CA THR A 26 -1.08 -8.08 12.55
C THR A 26 -0.06 -8.16 11.42
N CYS A 27 0.31 -7.01 10.87
CA CYS A 27 1.28 -6.95 9.78
C CYS A 27 2.71 -7.27 10.26
N PRO A 28 3.55 -7.89 9.42
CA PRO A 28 4.95 -8.19 9.76
C PRO A 28 5.76 -6.90 9.98
N SER A 29 6.88 -6.99 10.72
CA SER A 29 7.73 -5.83 11.03
C SER A 29 8.10 -5.02 9.79
N GLY A 30 7.81 -3.72 9.83
CA GLY A 30 7.99 -2.84 8.68
C GLY A 30 6.78 -2.79 7.74
N TYR A 31 5.61 -3.27 8.17
CA TYR A 31 4.33 -3.13 7.48
C TYR A 31 3.25 -2.64 8.47
N GLU A 32 2.38 -1.74 8.02
CA GLU A 32 1.23 -1.23 8.76
C GLU A 32 -0.07 -1.55 8.02
N CYS A 33 -1.12 -1.78 8.80
CA CYS A 33 -2.43 -2.08 8.22
C CYS A 33 -3.10 -0.77 7.80
N GLN A 34 -3.42 -0.63 6.52
CA GLN A 34 -4.13 0.54 6.00
C GLN A 34 -5.48 0.14 5.39
N SER A 35 -6.46 1.02 5.53
CA SER A 35 -7.81 0.85 4.99
C SER A 35 -7.98 1.65 3.70
N ASN A 36 -8.56 1.04 2.66
CA ASN A 36 -8.87 1.73 1.40
C ASN A 36 -10.36 2.12 1.29
N GLY A 37 -11.07 2.21 2.42
CA GLY A 37 -12.49 2.56 2.49
C GLY A 37 -13.45 1.39 2.24
N CYS A 38 -12.95 0.23 1.85
CA CYS A 38 -13.71 -1.03 1.76
C CYS A 38 -12.99 -2.13 2.54
N GLY A 39 -11.73 -2.40 2.23
CA GLY A 39 -10.90 -3.44 2.85
C GLY A 39 -9.65 -2.91 3.56
N HIS A 40 -8.91 -3.82 4.17
CA HIS A 40 -7.68 -3.55 4.92
C HIS A 40 -6.54 -4.40 4.38
N GLN A 41 -5.39 -3.79 4.10
CA GLN A 41 -4.20 -4.48 3.60
C GLN A 41 -2.93 -3.95 4.27
N CYS A 42 -1.95 -4.83 4.46
CA CYS A 42 -0.64 -4.45 5.00
C CYS A 42 0.18 -3.72 3.93
N TYR A 43 0.62 -2.51 4.22
CA TYR A 43 1.53 -1.71 3.40
C TYR A 43 2.86 -1.52 4.11
N ARG A 44 3.96 -1.52 3.35
CA ARG A 44 5.30 -1.40 3.91
C ARG A 44 5.53 0.00 4.48
N THR A 45 6.03 0.10 5.71
CA THR A 45 6.18 1.35 6.47
C THR A 45 7.45 2.14 6.17
N THR A 46 8.33 1.65 5.30
CA THR A 46 9.69 2.21 5.20
C THR A 46 9.81 3.46 4.32
N PHE A 47 8.76 3.87 3.62
CA PHE A 47 8.75 5.20 3.00
C PHE A 47 7.34 5.70 2.70
N GLN A 48 6.96 6.78 3.37
CA GLN A 48 5.84 7.63 2.98
C GLN A 48 6.43 8.88 2.34
N GLN A 49 6.17 9.07 1.04
CA GLN A 49 6.71 10.21 0.31
C GLN A 49 6.18 11.53 0.92
N PRO A 50 7.04 12.56 1.14
CA PRO A 50 6.61 13.82 1.75
C PRO A 50 5.46 14.48 0.98
N LEU A 51 4.57 15.15 1.72
CA LEU A 51 3.44 15.88 1.15
C LEU A 51 3.97 17.04 0.29
N GLY A 52 3.81 16.95 -1.03
CA GLY A 52 4.37 17.89 -2.01
C GLY A 52 5.37 17.28 -2.98
N CYS A 53 5.81 16.04 -2.74
CA CYS A 53 6.61 15.31 -3.71
C CYS A 53 5.74 14.72 -4.84
N PRO A 54 6.22 14.71 -6.10
CA PRO A 54 5.46 14.17 -7.22
C PRO A 54 5.27 12.66 -7.09
N MET A 55 4.06 12.16 -7.34
CA MET A 55 3.82 10.72 -7.39
C MET A 55 4.64 10.10 -8.52
N LEU A 56 5.66 9.33 -8.17
CA LEU A 56 6.53 8.72 -9.16
C LEU A 56 6.00 7.35 -9.60
N LYS A 57 5.90 7.17 -10.91
CA LYS A 57 5.73 5.86 -11.53
C LYS A 57 7.01 5.54 -12.29
N CYS A 58 7.98 4.98 -11.58
CA CYS A 58 9.23 4.56 -12.19
C CYS A 58 9.04 3.22 -12.92
N SER A 59 9.70 3.06 -14.07
CA SER A 59 9.64 1.82 -14.88
C SER A 59 10.46 0.66 -14.30
N TYR A 60 11.33 0.95 -13.34
CA TYR A 60 12.26 -0.01 -12.73
C TYR A 60 11.98 -0.11 -11.24
N ASN A 61 12.13 -1.32 -10.71
CA ASN A 61 12.04 -1.56 -9.28
C ASN A 61 13.45 -1.67 -8.69
N CYS A 62 13.85 -0.71 -7.87
CA CYS A 62 15.16 -0.69 -7.25
C CYS A 62 15.16 -1.55 -5.96
N PRO A 63 15.97 -2.62 -5.87
CA PRO A 63 15.95 -3.53 -4.72
C PRO A 63 16.40 -2.86 -3.41
N LEU A 64 17.22 -1.81 -3.50
CA LEU A 64 17.73 -1.05 -2.36
C LEU A 64 16.94 0.23 -2.08
N GLY A 65 15.91 0.51 -2.89
CA GLY A 65 15.15 1.75 -2.85
C GLY A 65 15.67 2.79 -3.85
N PHE A 66 14.97 3.92 -3.91
CA PHE A 66 15.30 5.04 -4.78
C PHE A 66 16.14 6.09 -4.05
N VAL A 67 16.93 6.83 -4.82
CA VAL A 67 17.64 8.03 -4.36
C VAL A 67 16.64 9.04 -3.82
N ARG A 68 17.04 9.77 -2.77
CA ARG A 68 16.24 10.81 -2.16
C ARG A 68 16.92 12.16 -2.27
N ASP A 69 16.16 13.17 -2.66
CA ASP A 69 16.62 14.55 -2.69
C ASP A 69 16.69 15.15 -1.28
N GLU A 70 17.24 16.36 -1.16
CA GLU A 70 17.34 17.14 0.09
C GLU A 70 16.00 17.36 0.81
N ASN A 71 14.89 17.31 0.07
CA ASN A 71 13.53 17.41 0.60
C ASN A 71 12.94 16.07 1.05
N GLY A 72 13.68 14.96 0.90
CA GLY A 72 13.24 13.61 1.21
C GLY A 72 12.28 13.00 0.18
N CYS A 73 12.08 13.63 -0.97
CA CYS A 73 11.36 13.04 -2.09
C CYS A 73 12.19 11.91 -2.70
N GLU A 74 11.58 10.76 -2.97
CA GLU A 74 12.22 9.75 -3.81
C GLU A 74 12.24 10.25 -5.26
N GLY A 75 13.27 9.83 -6.01
CA GLY A 75 13.41 10.00 -7.45
C GLY A 75 13.18 8.68 -8.21
N CYS A 76 13.35 8.68 -9.54
CA CYS A 76 13.38 7.43 -10.33
C CYS A 76 14.79 6.88 -10.56
N GLU A 77 15.73 7.25 -9.69
CA GLU A 77 17.12 6.75 -9.70
C GLU A 77 17.30 5.74 -8.57
N CYS A 78 17.99 4.62 -8.82
CA CYS A 78 18.23 3.61 -7.79
C CYS A 78 19.36 4.02 -6.85
N ASP A 79 19.15 3.86 -5.54
CA ASP A 79 20.20 4.06 -4.55
C ASP A 79 21.23 2.93 -4.63
N SER A 80 22.45 3.27 -5.07
CA SER A 80 23.60 2.36 -5.11
C SER A 80 24.57 2.60 -3.95
N SER A 81 24.31 3.59 -3.09
CA SER A 81 25.16 3.92 -1.95
C SER A 81 25.23 2.79 -0.93
N ARG A 82 24.19 1.95 -0.85
CA ARG A 82 24.19 0.74 -0.01
C ARG A 82 24.96 -0.45 -0.59
N LEU A 83 25.49 -0.35 -1.81
CA LEU A 83 26.34 -1.38 -2.45
C LEU A 83 27.83 -1.21 -2.13
N GLN A 84 28.21 -0.33 -1.19
CA GLN A 84 29.60 -0.16 -0.77
C GLN A 84 30.09 -1.35 0.07
N ASN A 85 30.34 -2.50 -0.57
CA ASN A 85 31.43 -3.44 -0.30
C ASN A 85 31.27 -4.69 -1.20
N TYR A 86 31.92 -4.66 -2.36
CA TYR A 86 32.48 -5.87 -2.98
C TYR A 86 33.95 -5.60 -3.28
#